data_AF-R3KCY4-F1
#
_entry.id   AF-R3KCY4-F1
#
_cell.length_a   1.000
_cell.length_b   1.000
_cell.length_c   1.000
_cell.angle_alpha   90.00
_cell.angle_beta   90.00
_cell.angle_gamma   90.00
#
_symmetry.space_group_name_H-M   'P 1'
#
loop_
_entity.id
_entity.type
_entity.pdbx_description
1 polymer ?
#
loop_
_entity_poly.entity_id
_entity_poly.type
_entity_poly.pdbx_seq_one_letter_code
_entity_poly.pdbx_strand_id
1 'polypeptide(L)'
;MLTKLGTELEKDVYITRYMSNFTRLVLMSDKEKELTAREEHLLACEKELCALFYEQFKKQHGRAPDEETLDEQVKKNFIERAPVFARAPMVMDEANFIQSHVDRVKRLREMRMEDYLPDSYYHILEREEQVAGKYFRKHDDYPLGYEQLMIVDP
;
A
#
# COMPACT_ATOMS: atom_id res chain seq x y z
N MET A 1 0.20 -27.75 -28.33
CA MET A 1 -1.22 -27.39 -28.17
C MET A 1 -1.36 -25.95 -28.64
N LEU A 2 -2.26 -25.66 -29.58
CA LEU A 2 -2.58 -24.29 -29.98
C LEU A 2 -3.60 -23.75 -28.98
N THR A 3 -3.16 -22.96 -28.01
CA THR A 3 -4.06 -22.23 -27.11
C THR A 3 -4.88 -21.27 -27.98
N LYS A 4 -6.21 -21.41 -27.99
CA LYS A 4 -7.08 -20.44 -28.67
C LYS A 4 -6.93 -19.11 -27.94
N LEU A 5 -6.34 -18.13 -28.61
CA LEU A 5 -6.24 -16.77 -28.09
C LEU A 5 -7.66 -16.20 -27.94
N GLY A 6 -7.97 -15.65 -26.77
CA GLY A 6 -9.25 -15.01 -26.49
C GLY A 6 -9.39 -13.64 -27.14
N THR A 7 -10.57 -13.04 -27.01
CA THR A 7 -10.84 -11.67 -27.46
C THR A 7 -9.99 -10.68 -26.65
N GLU A 8 -9.32 -9.78 -27.36
CA GLU A 8 -8.51 -8.71 -26.77
C GLU A 8 -9.34 -7.77 -25.90
N LEU A 9 -8.82 -7.43 -24.73
CA LEU A 9 -9.44 -6.46 -23.83
C LEU A 9 -8.90 -5.06 -24.07
N GLU A 10 -9.81 -4.08 -24.09
CA GLU A 10 -9.43 -2.67 -24.01
C GLU A 10 -8.81 -2.36 -22.64
N LYS A 11 -7.85 -1.42 -22.63
CA LYS A 11 -7.06 -1.09 -21.44
C LYS A 11 -7.92 -0.75 -20.23
N ASP A 12 -8.94 0.10 -20.40
CA ASP A 12 -9.79 0.53 -19.28
C ASP A 12 -10.65 -0.62 -18.75
N VAL A 13 -11.14 -1.50 -19.63
CA VAL A 13 -11.89 -2.70 -19.26
C VAL A 13 -11.00 -3.67 -18.50
N TYR A 14 -9.78 -3.88 -18.99
CA TYR A 14 -8.78 -4.74 -18.38
C TYR A 14 -8.41 -4.25 -16.97
N ILE A 15 -8.05 -2.97 -16.81
CA ILE A 15 -7.68 -2.40 -15.50
C ILE A 15 -8.87 -2.45 -14.54
N THR A 16 -10.07 -2.10 -14.99
CA THR A 16 -11.28 -2.11 -14.14
C THR A 16 -11.59 -3.52 -13.63
N ARG A 17 -11.57 -4.52 -14.51
CA ARG A 17 -11.81 -5.92 -14.13
C ARG A 17 -10.71 -6.47 -13.24
N TYR A 18 -9.46 -6.17 -13.56
CA TYR A 18 -8.31 -6.54 -12.75
C TYR A 18 -8.46 -6.02 -11.32
N MET A 19 -8.67 -4.71 -11.16
CA MET A 19 -8.82 -4.09 -9.83
C MET A 19 -10.03 -4.62 -9.09
N SER A 20 -11.17 -4.81 -9.76
CA SER A 20 -12.36 -5.39 -9.14
C SER A 20 -12.08 -6.81 -8.61
N ASN A 21 -11.42 -7.65 -9.40
CA ASN A 21 -11.10 -9.02 -9.00
C ASN A 21 -10.05 -9.07 -7.89
N PHE A 22 -9.01 -8.24 -8.00
CA PHE A 22 -7.94 -8.15 -7.01
C PHE A 22 -8.44 -7.62 -5.66
N THR A 23 -9.18 -6.51 -5.65
CA THR A 23 -9.80 -5.96 -4.44
C THR A 23 -10.74 -6.97 -3.79
N ARG A 24 -11.52 -7.71 -4.59
CA ARG A 24 -12.37 -8.79 -4.04
C ARG A 24 -11.54 -9.87 -3.36
N LEU A 25 -10.40 -10.28 -3.91
CA LEU A 25 -9.53 -11.28 -3.30
C LEU A 25 -8.90 -10.78 -1.98
N VAL A 26 -8.52 -9.50 -1.93
CA VAL A 26 -8.02 -8.84 -0.70
C VAL A 26 -9.11 -8.78 0.37
N LEU A 27 -10.33 -8.40 0.00
CA LEU A 27 -11.47 -8.25 0.93
C LEU A 27 -12.13 -9.59 1.31
N MET A 28 -11.94 -10.66 0.52
CA MET A 28 -12.45 -11.99 0.86
C MET A 28 -11.90 -12.52 2.19
N SER A 29 -10.76 -12.01 2.64
CA SER A 29 -10.14 -12.34 3.93
C SER A 29 -10.82 -11.65 5.13
N ASP A 30 -11.59 -10.56 4.93
CA ASP A 30 -12.16 -9.74 6.01
C ASP A 30 -13.46 -9.05 5.52
N LYS A 31 -14.61 -9.72 5.73
CA LYS A 31 -15.91 -9.38 5.10
C LYS A 31 -16.57 -8.05 5.49
N GLU A 32 -16.10 -7.35 6.52
CA GLU A 32 -16.76 -6.15 7.08
C GLU A 32 -15.81 -4.96 7.27
N LYS A 33 -14.66 -4.93 6.60
CA LYS A 33 -13.69 -3.83 6.79
C LYS A 33 -13.71 -2.83 5.66
N GLU A 34 -13.83 -1.57 6.04
CA GLU A 34 -13.38 -0.44 5.24
C GLU A 34 -11.87 -0.56 5.00
N LEU A 35 -11.44 -0.18 3.80
CA LEU A 35 -10.03 -0.12 3.45
C LEU A 35 -9.34 0.93 4.33
N THR A 36 -8.22 0.56 4.92
CA THR A 36 -7.32 1.51 5.58
C THR A 36 -6.61 2.37 4.53
N ALA A 37 -6.15 3.57 4.90
CA ALA A 37 -5.37 4.43 4.00
C ALA A 37 -4.15 3.70 3.38
N ARG A 38 -3.52 2.79 4.13
CA ARG A 38 -2.45 1.92 3.63
C ARG A 38 -2.94 0.96 2.54
N GLU A 39 -4.08 0.30 2.75
CA GLU A 39 -4.66 -0.61 1.75
C GLU A 39 -5.14 0.14 0.51
N GLU A 40 -5.71 1.33 0.66
CA GLU A 40 -6.06 2.21 -0.47
C GLU A 40 -4.83 2.61 -1.28
N HIS A 41 -3.73 2.96 -0.60
CA HIS A 41 -2.46 3.27 -1.26
C HIS A 41 -1.89 2.05 -2.00
N LEU A 42 -1.88 0.87 -1.37
CA LEU A 42 -1.44 -0.38 -2.01
C LEU A 42 -2.27 -0.72 -3.26
N LEU A 43 -3.60 -0.52 -3.21
CA LEU A 43 -4.46 -0.70 -4.38
C LEU A 43 -4.19 0.32 -5.49
N ALA A 44 -3.82 1.56 -5.13
CA ALA A 44 -3.40 2.56 -6.12
C ALA A 44 -2.11 2.13 -6.84
N CYS A 45 -1.10 1.66 -6.09
CA CYS A 45 0.13 1.11 -6.67
C CYS A 45 -0.15 -0.09 -7.59
N GLU A 46 -1.04 -0.99 -7.17
CA GLU A 46 -1.43 -2.17 -7.96
C GLU A 46 -2.13 -1.76 -9.28
N LYS A 47 -2.94 -0.70 -9.25
CA LYS A 47 -3.58 -0.15 -10.46
C LYS A 47 -2.53 0.38 -11.45
N GLU A 48 -1.52 1.09 -10.97
CA GLU A 48 -0.43 1.60 -11.82
C GLU A 48 0.40 0.46 -12.42
N LEU A 49 0.73 -0.55 -11.62
CA LEU A 49 1.47 -1.72 -12.07
C LEU A 49 0.68 -2.55 -13.10
N CYS A 50 -0.64 -2.69 -12.90
CA CYS A 50 -1.54 -3.30 -13.87
C CYS A 50 -1.53 -2.56 -15.22
N ALA A 51 -1.57 -1.22 -15.19
CA ALA A 51 -1.49 -0.41 -16.40
C ALA A 51 -0.14 -0.57 -17.12
N LEU A 52 0.97 -0.61 -16.37
CA LEU A 52 2.31 -0.87 -16.94
C LEU A 52 2.40 -2.25 -17.56
N PHE A 53 1.86 -3.28 -16.91
CA PHE A 53 1.83 -4.63 -17.46
C PHE A 53 1.09 -4.67 -18.80
N TYR A 54 -0.10 -4.06 -18.89
CA TYR A 54 -0.87 -4.03 -20.13
C TYR A 54 -0.05 -3.46 -21.29
N GLU A 55 0.64 -2.33 -21.07
CA GLU A 55 1.48 -1.69 -22.08
C GLU A 55 2.68 -2.57 -22.46
N GLN A 56 3.34 -3.19 -21.48
CA GLN A 56 4.47 -4.08 -21.72
C GLN A 56 4.06 -5.34 -22.48
N PHE A 57 2.93 -5.95 -22.11
CA PHE A 57 2.38 -7.12 -22.78
C PHE A 57 2.07 -6.82 -24.25
N LYS A 58 1.39 -5.70 -24.51
CA LYS A 58 1.07 -5.26 -25.86
C LYS A 58 2.33 -5.01 -26.69
N LYS A 59 3.37 -4.43 -26.10
CA LYS A 59 4.66 -4.21 -26.74
C LYS A 59 5.41 -5.51 -27.06
N GLN A 60 5.38 -6.48 -26.15
CA GLN A 60 6.12 -7.75 -26.29
C GLN A 60 5.42 -8.75 -27.22
N HIS A 61 4.10 -8.83 -27.16
CA HIS A 61 3.31 -9.84 -27.87
C HIS A 61 2.59 -9.30 -29.13
N GLY A 62 2.60 -7.98 -29.34
CA GLY A 62 1.95 -7.33 -30.49
C GLY A 62 0.42 -7.36 -30.45
N ARG A 63 -0.18 -7.83 -29.34
CA ARG A 63 -1.63 -7.90 -29.10
C ARG A 63 -1.95 -7.54 -27.65
N ALA A 64 -3.16 -7.06 -27.38
CA ALA A 64 -3.59 -6.83 -26.01
C ALA A 64 -3.88 -8.15 -25.26
N PRO A 65 -3.80 -8.14 -23.91
CA PRO A 65 -4.24 -9.25 -23.08
C PRO A 65 -5.71 -9.61 -23.32
N ASP A 66 -6.03 -10.90 -23.18
CA ASP A 66 -7.40 -11.43 -23.16
C ASP A 66 -7.85 -11.77 -21.72
N GLU A 67 -9.07 -12.28 -21.57
CA GLU A 67 -9.64 -12.62 -20.26
C GLU A 67 -8.83 -13.71 -19.53
N GLU A 68 -8.28 -14.68 -20.26
CA GLU A 68 -7.46 -15.74 -19.66
C GLU A 68 -6.16 -15.17 -19.10
N THR A 69 -5.51 -14.28 -19.86
CA THR A 69 -4.32 -13.55 -19.41
C THR A 69 -4.62 -12.69 -18.17
N LEU A 70 -5.78 -12.02 -18.14
CA LEU A 70 -6.22 -11.24 -16.99
C LEU A 70 -6.36 -12.11 -15.74
N ASP A 71 -7.08 -13.23 -15.85
CA ASP A 71 -7.36 -14.12 -14.71
C ASP A 71 -6.09 -14.77 -14.15
N GLU A 72 -5.17 -15.20 -15.03
CA GLU A 72 -3.87 -15.74 -14.61
C GLU A 72 -3.05 -14.70 -13.86
N GLN A 73 -3.03 -13.47 -14.36
CA GLN A 73 -2.27 -12.40 -13.76
C GLN A 73 -2.84 -11.95 -12.41
N VAL A 74 -4.16 -11.79 -12.30
CA VAL A 74 -4.80 -11.47 -11.01
C VAL A 74 -4.42 -12.51 -9.96
N LYS A 75 -4.47 -13.81 -10.30
CA LYS A 75 -4.10 -14.89 -9.37
C LYS A 75 -2.64 -14.82 -8.97
N LYS A 76 -1.75 -14.68 -9.97
CA LYS A 76 -0.29 -14.61 -9.73
C LYS A 76 0.07 -13.43 -8.84
N ASN A 77 -0.39 -12.23 -9.20
CA ASN A 77 -0.09 -11.01 -8.46
C ASN A 77 -0.73 -11.04 -7.07
N PHE A 78 -1.94 -11.57 -6.93
CA PHE A 78 -2.55 -11.73 -5.60
C PHE A 78 -1.71 -12.64 -4.70
N ILE A 79 -1.24 -13.80 -5.19
CA ILE A 79 -0.40 -14.70 -4.39
C ILE A 79 0.90 -14.00 -3.96
N GLU A 80 1.52 -13.24 -4.87
CA GLU A 80 2.77 -12.53 -4.60
C GLU A 80 2.58 -11.37 -3.60
N ARG A 81 1.45 -10.68 -3.67
CA ARG A 81 1.15 -9.48 -2.87
C ARG A 81 0.34 -9.75 -1.60
N ALA A 82 -0.29 -10.92 -1.47
CA ALA A 82 -1.09 -11.29 -0.31
C ALA A 82 -0.36 -11.07 1.04
N PRO A 83 0.95 -11.38 1.19
CA PRO A 83 1.69 -11.09 2.44
C PRO A 83 1.80 -9.60 2.79
N VAL A 84 1.75 -8.72 1.78
CA VAL A 84 1.85 -7.26 1.93
C VAL A 84 0.52 -6.68 2.41
N PHE A 85 -0.58 -7.24 1.89
CA PHE A 85 -1.95 -6.98 2.33
C PHE A 85 -2.30 -7.68 3.64
N ALA A 86 -1.60 -8.76 4.02
CA ALA A 86 -1.77 -9.41 5.30
C ALA A 86 -1.39 -8.43 6.42
N ARG A 87 -2.39 -8.02 7.21
CA ARG A 87 -2.18 -7.25 8.43
C ARG A 87 -1.39 -8.11 9.41
N ALA A 88 -0.07 -7.98 9.43
CA ALA A 88 0.76 -8.65 10.43
C ALA A 88 0.26 -8.27 11.84
N PRO A 89 0.28 -9.19 12.83
CA PRO A 89 -0.35 -8.95 14.14
C PRO A 89 0.30 -7.84 15.00
N MET A 90 1.30 -7.11 14.51
CA MET A 90 1.80 -5.88 15.14
C MET A 90 2.31 -4.93 14.04
N VAL A 91 1.42 -4.47 13.17
CA VAL A 91 1.67 -3.20 12.49
C VAL A 91 1.30 -2.13 13.51
N MET A 92 2.31 -1.53 14.14
CA MET A 92 2.11 -0.36 14.98
C MET A 92 1.52 0.73 14.08
N ASP A 93 0.21 0.98 14.21
CA ASP A 93 -0.46 2.04 13.46
C ASP A 93 0.09 3.41 13.84
N GLU A 94 -0.20 4.42 13.03
CA GLU A 94 0.33 5.77 13.23
C GLU A 94 0.02 6.31 14.63
N ALA A 95 -1.17 6.03 15.17
CA ALA A 95 -1.57 6.47 16.51
C ALA A 95 -0.73 5.80 17.61
N ASN A 96 -0.53 4.48 17.52
CA ASN A 96 0.29 3.71 18.44
C ASN A 96 1.78 4.07 18.33
N PHE A 97 2.26 4.40 17.13
CA PHE A 97 3.62 4.88 16.91
C PHE A 97 3.84 6.26 17.53
N ILE A 98 2.94 7.21 17.28
CA ILE A 98 2.96 8.55 17.87
C ILE A 98 2.92 8.45 19.39
N GLN A 99 1.99 7.65 19.94
CA GLN A 99 1.86 7.46 21.38
C GLN A 99 3.13 6.86 21.99
N SER A 100 3.71 5.83 21.35
CA SER A 100 4.96 5.21 21.80
C SER A 100 6.14 6.19 21.79
N HIS A 101 6.23 7.02 20.75
CA HIS A 101 7.25 8.08 20.65
C HIS A 101 7.09 9.12 21.77
N VAL A 102 5.87 9.64 21.95
CA VAL A 102 5.56 10.61 23.01
C VAL A 102 5.85 10.05 24.39
N ASP A 103 5.47 8.80 24.67
CA ASP A 103 5.73 8.16 25.96
C ASP A 103 7.21 7.91 26.20
N ARG A 104 7.99 7.68 25.14
CA ARG A 104 9.45 7.63 25.23
C ARG A 104 10.06 9.00 25.51
N VAL A 105 9.58 10.05 24.83
CA VAL A 105 10.02 11.44 25.06
C VAL A 105 9.77 11.86 26.51
N LYS A 106 8.58 11.60 27.05
CA LYS A 106 8.22 11.90 28.46
C LYS A 106 9.14 11.21 29.49
N ARG A 107 9.77 10.08 29.13
CA ARG A 107 10.69 9.33 30.00
C ARG A 107 12.14 9.83 29.92
N LEU A 108 12.46 10.73 28.99
CA LEU A 108 13.80 11.32 28.92
C LEU A 108 14.00 12.26 30.10
N ARG A 109 15.18 12.20 30.70
CA ARG A 109 15.53 12.99 31.89
C ARG A 109 15.40 14.50 31.67
N GLU A 110 15.62 14.93 30.43
CA GLU A 110 15.60 16.32 29.94
C GLU A 110 14.19 16.82 29.59
N MET A 111 13.20 15.92 29.57
CA MET A 111 11.83 16.17 29.12
C MET A 111 10.82 15.90 30.24
N ARG A 112 11.23 16.07 31.50
CA ARG A 112 10.33 15.91 32.64
C ARG A 112 9.44 17.13 32.76
N MET A 113 8.14 16.89 32.95
CA MET A 113 7.13 17.94 33.06
C MET A 113 7.47 18.98 34.14
N GLU A 114 8.13 18.56 35.21
CA GLU A 114 8.58 19.40 36.34
C GLU A 114 9.58 20.50 35.92
N ASP A 115 10.31 20.31 34.82
CA ASP A 115 11.35 21.21 34.33
C ASP A 115 10.80 22.29 33.37
N TYR A 116 9.48 22.27 33.07
CA TYR A 116 8.85 23.16 32.09
C TYR A 116 7.56 23.80 32.63
N LEU A 117 7.23 24.99 32.12
CA LEU A 117 5.90 25.56 32.30
C LEU A 117 4.86 24.69 31.60
N PRO A 118 3.66 24.48 32.18
CA PRO A 118 2.64 23.58 31.62
C PRO A 118 2.34 23.83 30.15
N ASP A 119 2.08 25.08 29.76
CA ASP A 119 1.76 25.44 28.37
C ASP A 119 2.94 25.16 27.42
N SER A 120 4.17 25.42 27.87
CA SER A 120 5.38 25.13 27.08
C SER A 120 5.59 23.63 26.90
N TYR A 121 5.28 22.84 27.92
CA TYR A 121 5.38 21.38 27.87
C TYR A 121 4.39 20.77 26.88
N TYR A 122 3.13 21.22 26.90
CA TYR A 122 2.11 20.77 25.94
C TYR A 122 2.47 21.10 24.49
N HIS A 123 2.99 22.31 24.23
CA HIS A 123 3.45 22.68 22.89
C HIS A 123 4.62 21.83 22.39
N ILE A 124 5.53 21.43 23.28
CA ILE A 124 6.63 20.54 22.89
C ILE A 124 6.10 19.14 22.54
N LEU A 125 5.16 18.61 23.33
CA LEU A 125 4.56 17.30 23.05
C LEU A 125 3.76 17.31 21.73
N GLU A 126 2.98 18.35 21.46
CA GLU A 126 2.26 18.51 20.19
C GLU A 126 3.22 18.54 19.00
N ARG A 127 4.37 19.22 19.15
CA ARG A 127 5.42 19.23 18.13
C ARG A 127 6.03 17.84 17.92
N GLU A 128 6.27 17.08 18.97
CA GLU A 128 6.80 15.71 18.89
C GLU A 128 5.79 14.74 18.27
N GLU A 129 4.49 14.90 18.53
CA GLU A 129 3.42 14.16 17.85
C GLU A 129 3.43 14.42 16.34
N GLN A 130 3.54 15.68 15.93
CA GLN A 130 3.61 16.05 14.52
C GLN A 130 4.88 15.53 13.84
N VAL A 131 6.03 15.54 14.54
CA VAL A 131 7.30 15.00 14.02
C VAL A 131 7.21 13.48 13.86
N ALA A 132 6.69 12.77 14.85
CA ALA A 132 6.49 11.32 14.80
C ALA A 132 5.53 10.92 13.68
N GLY A 133 4.39 11.61 13.53
CA GLY A 133 3.45 11.35 12.43
C GLY A 133 4.07 11.63 11.06
N LYS A 134 4.84 12.71 10.90
CA LYS A 134 5.57 12.98 9.65
C LYS A 134 6.65 11.94 9.37
N TYR A 135 7.36 11.48 10.39
CA TYR A 135 8.37 10.43 10.26
C TYR A 135 7.72 9.10 9.86
N PHE A 136 6.65 8.70 10.54
CA PHE A 136 5.89 7.49 10.22
C PHE A 136 5.43 7.54 8.76
N ARG A 137 4.72 8.59 8.34
CA ARG A 137 4.25 8.74 6.95
C ARG A 137 5.37 8.75 5.90
N LYS A 138 6.54 9.34 6.23
CA LYS A 138 7.70 9.40 5.33
C LYS A 138 8.49 8.08 5.24
N HIS A 139 8.36 7.21 6.24
CA HIS A 139 9.10 5.95 6.33
C HIS A 139 8.22 4.71 6.21
N ASP A 140 6.89 4.88 6.21
CA ASP A 140 5.87 3.91 5.77
C ASP A 140 5.70 3.92 4.22
N ASP A 141 6.48 4.78 3.53
CA ASP A 141 6.41 5.11 2.10
C ASP A 141 6.90 4.00 1.15
N TYR A 142 7.15 2.78 1.65
CA TYR A 142 7.66 1.69 0.82
C TYR A 142 6.82 0.44 0.99
N PRO A 143 5.85 0.22 0.10
CA PRO A 143 5.13 -1.02 0.06
C PRO A 143 6.05 -2.11 -0.49
N LEU A 144 6.68 -2.84 0.43
CA LEU A 144 7.40 -4.07 0.16
C LEU A 144 6.58 -4.92 -0.84
N GLY A 145 7.17 -5.32 -1.97
CA GLY A 145 6.48 -5.98 -3.08
C GLY A 145 6.21 -5.10 -4.31
N TYR A 146 6.26 -3.77 -4.25
CA TYR A 146 6.03 -2.93 -5.45
C TYR A 146 7.33 -2.32 -6.00
N GLU A 147 8.46 -3.01 -5.82
CA GLU A 147 9.80 -2.51 -6.20
C GLU A 147 9.91 -2.20 -7.70
N GLN A 148 9.07 -2.80 -8.53
CA GLN A 148 9.01 -2.59 -9.98
C GLN A 148 8.53 -1.18 -10.36
N LEU A 149 7.81 -0.48 -9.48
CA LEU A 149 7.43 0.92 -9.67
C LEU A 149 8.62 1.87 -9.48
N MET A 150 9.74 1.40 -8.92
CA MET A 150 10.95 2.20 -8.71
C MET A 150 11.87 2.28 -9.93
N ILE A 151 11.54 1.61 -11.05
CA ILE A 151 12.40 1.59 -12.26
C ILE A 151 12.07 2.76 -13.20
N VAL A 152 11.06 3.57 -12.90
CA VAL A 152 10.69 4.73 -13.71
C VAL A 152 11.06 6.03 -12.99
N ASP A 153 12.37 6.28 -12.90
CA ASP A 153 12.90 7.62 -12.63
C ASP A 153 13.07 8.35 -13.99
N PRO A 154 12.64 9.63 -14.14
CA PRO A 154 13.18 10.52 -15.16
C PRO A 154 14.62 10.98 -14.84
#